data_AF-A0A3N5S8W0-F1
#
_entry.id   AF-A0A3N5S8W0-F1
#
_cell.length_a   1.000
_cell.length_b   1.000
_cell.length_c   1.000
_cell.angle_alpha   90.00
_cell.angle_beta   90.00
_cell.angle_gamma   90.00
#
_symmetry.space_group_name_H-M   'P 1'
#
loop_
_entity.id
_entity.type
_entity.pdbx_description
1 polymer ?
#
loop_
_entity_poly.entity_id
_entity_poly.type
_entity_poly.pdbx_seq_one_letter_code
_entity_poly.pdbx_strand_id
1 'polypeptide(L)'
;MKTLSKDALLIAPRQELIDTIEQLQMRLQEVEFTLAWFQRQVFGTKSERFVPDNSQLSLDLGVAPIERKATSLPVAAHTRTKKQPVEGHGRGPMPTHLPIIDVVIEPEHDVSGWKRIGQDESWEYDCKPQSMFIRRYIRPKYVRPGDEDAGVVIGNLPARPVEKGNMGPGLLADIVVDKYVYHTPLDRQRRKYEAQYQVTFAESVLCDAVRNAAFWIEPIYNVLAEDLLKAAYLQADETSIKVLWHELKGKAHTGWYWGYHDPIGKIVVFDFQMT
;
A
#
# COMPACT_ATOMS: atom_id res chain seq x y z
N MET A 1 -9.17 -53.81 -75.61
CA MET A 1 -9.75 -53.19 -74.40
C MET A 1 -9.13 -53.86 -73.19
N LYS A 2 -8.22 -53.19 -72.48
CA LYS A 2 -7.58 -53.76 -71.27
C LYS A 2 -8.58 -53.69 -70.13
N THR A 3 -9.05 -54.85 -69.68
CA THR A 3 -9.93 -54.99 -68.52
C THR A 3 -9.16 -54.53 -67.28
N LEU A 4 -9.55 -53.39 -66.71
CA LEU A 4 -9.14 -52.98 -65.37
C LEU A 4 -9.49 -54.12 -64.41
N SER A 5 -8.48 -54.64 -63.70
CA SER A 5 -8.65 -55.72 -62.72
C SER A 5 -9.69 -55.29 -61.67
N LYS A 6 -10.57 -56.21 -61.27
CA LYS A 6 -11.60 -56.03 -60.23
C LYS A 6 -11.03 -55.40 -58.95
N ASP A 7 -9.76 -55.68 -58.65
CA ASP A 7 -9.05 -55.16 -57.48
C ASP A 7 -8.76 -53.65 -57.58
N ALA A 8 -8.46 -53.13 -58.78
CA ALA A 8 -8.22 -51.70 -59.00
C ALA A 8 -9.51 -50.86 -58.83
N LEU A 9 -10.67 -51.45 -59.12
CA LEU A 9 -11.99 -50.84 -58.92
C LEU A 9 -12.44 -50.80 -57.46
N LEU A 10 -11.86 -51.64 -56.59
CA LEU A 10 -12.15 -51.70 -55.15
C LEU A 10 -11.21 -50.84 -54.30
N ILE A 11 -10.00 -50.54 -54.79
CA ILE A 11 -8.99 -49.77 -54.05
C ILE A 11 -9.37 -48.28 -53.97
N ALA A 12 -9.83 -47.68 -55.07
CA ALA A 12 -10.24 -46.28 -55.11
C ALA A 12 -11.38 -45.93 -54.13
N PRO A 13 -12.53 -46.64 -54.10
CA PRO A 13 -13.60 -46.34 -53.14
C PRO A 13 -13.18 -46.65 -51.69
N ARG A 14 -12.26 -47.59 -51.48
CA ARG A 14 -11.71 -47.87 -50.14
C ARG A 14 -10.82 -46.73 -49.64
N GLN A 15 -10.03 -46.11 -50.51
CA GLN A 15 -9.22 -44.94 -50.16
C GLN A 15 -10.11 -43.73 -49.84
N GLU A 16 -11.14 -43.47 -50.65
CA GLU A 16 -12.11 -42.41 -50.35
C GLU A 16 -12.82 -42.62 -49.00
N LEU A 17 -13.16 -43.87 -48.66
CA LEU A 17 -13.73 -44.21 -47.36
C LEU A 17 -12.74 -43.99 -46.21
N ILE A 18 -11.44 -44.27 -46.40
CA ILE A 18 -10.42 -44.01 -45.38
C ILE A 18 -10.25 -42.49 -45.17
N ASP A 19 -10.15 -41.73 -46.26
CA ASP A 19 -10.00 -40.27 -46.21
C ASP A 19 -11.19 -39.60 -45.52
N THR A 20 -12.42 -40.07 -45.79
CA THR A 20 -13.63 -39.57 -45.11
C THR A 20 -13.66 -39.92 -43.62
N ILE A 21 -13.20 -41.11 -43.23
CA ILE A 21 -13.07 -41.49 -41.82
C ILE A 21 -12.05 -40.60 -41.11
N GLU A 22 -10.90 -40.33 -41.73
CA GLU A 22 -9.88 -39.44 -41.17
C GLU A 22 -10.39 -38.00 -41.01
N GLN A 23 -11.10 -37.48 -42.01
CA GLN A 23 -11.73 -36.15 -41.93
C GLN A 23 -12.76 -36.06 -40.81
N LEU A 24 -13.59 -37.11 -40.63
CA LEU A 24 -14.58 -37.16 -39.56
C LEU A 24 -13.92 -37.26 -38.19
N GLN A 25 -12.82 -38.01 -38.06
CA GLN A 25 -12.06 -38.10 -36.80
C GLN A 25 -11.40 -36.77 -36.42
N MET A 26 -10.79 -36.07 -37.38
CA MET A 26 -10.25 -34.73 -37.13
C MET A 26 -11.33 -33.75 -36.68
N ARG A 27 -12.51 -33.81 -37.30
CA ARG A 27 -13.62 -32.92 -36.95
C ARG A 27 -14.22 -33.25 -35.58
N LEU A 28 -14.25 -34.52 -35.18
CA LEU A 28 -14.64 -34.91 -33.83
C LEU A 28 -13.67 -34.37 -32.79
N GLN A 29 -12.36 -34.48 -33.03
CA GLN A 29 -11.36 -33.94 -32.11
C GLN A 29 -11.48 -32.41 -31.96
N GLU A 30 -11.74 -31.69 -33.05
CA GLU A 30 -11.95 -30.24 -33.01
C GLU A 30 -13.21 -29.87 -32.22
N VAL A 31 -14.31 -30.59 -32.44
CA VAL A 31 -15.58 -30.38 -31.73
C VAL A 31 -15.45 -30.71 -30.24
N GLU A 32 -14.75 -31.80 -29.89
CA GLU A 32 -14.48 -32.15 -28.50
C GLU A 32 -13.60 -31.12 -27.80
N PHE A 33 -12.56 -30.62 -28.48
CA PHE A 33 -11.69 -29.57 -27.95
C PHE A 33 -12.46 -28.27 -27.71
N THR A 34 -13.28 -27.84 -28.66
CA THR A 34 -14.09 -26.63 -28.51
C THR A 34 -15.12 -26.77 -27.40
N LEU A 35 -15.77 -27.93 -27.26
CA LEU A 35 -16.66 -28.22 -26.14
C LEU A 35 -15.94 -28.18 -24.79
N ALA A 36 -14.77 -28.80 -24.67
CA ALA A 36 -13.98 -28.77 -23.44
C ALA A 36 -13.55 -27.33 -23.09
N TRP A 37 -13.18 -26.53 -24.09
CA TRP A 37 -12.86 -25.12 -23.93
C TRP A 37 -14.05 -24.30 -23.40
N PHE A 38 -15.24 -24.46 -24.02
CA PHE A 38 -16.46 -23.79 -23.57
C PHE A 38 -16.91 -24.26 -22.18
N GLN A 39 -16.82 -25.56 -21.88
CA GLN A 39 -17.13 -26.09 -20.55
C GLN A 39 -16.20 -25.48 -19.50
N ARG A 40 -14.91 -25.30 -19.80
CA ARG A 40 -13.98 -24.61 -18.90
C ARG A 40 -14.27 -23.12 -18.74
N GLN A 41 -14.81 -22.45 -19.75
CA GLN A 41 -15.23 -21.04 -19.62
C GLN A 41 -16.53 -20.87 -18.83
N VAL A 42 -17.50 -21.75 -19.02
CA VAL A 42 -18.84 -21.66 -18.39
C VAL A 42 -18.84 -22.24 -16.96
N PHE A 43 -18.20 -23.40 -16.78
CA PHE A 43 -18.20 -24.14 -15.52
C PHE A 43 -16.84 -24.16 -14.81
N GLY A 44 -15.79 -23.62 -15.43
CA GLY A 44 -14.48 -23.54 -14.79
C GLY A 44 -14.43 -22.48 -13.69
N THR A 45 -13.61 -22.75 -12.68
CA THR A 45 -13.41 -21.85 -11.56
C THR A 45 -12.70 -20.57 -12.03
N LYS A 46 -13.32 -19.41 -11.81
CA LYS A 46 -12.73 -18.09 -12.12
C LYS A 46 -11.58 -17.67 -11.18
N SER A 47 -11.07 -18.60 -10.37
CA SER A 47 -9.95 -18.36 -9.46
C SER A 47 -8.67 -18.93 -10.06
N GLU A 48 -7.61 -18.12 -10.09
CA GLU A 48 -6.23 -18.53 -10.41
C GLU A 48 -5.64 -19.37 -9.26
N ARG A 49 -6.34 -20.42 -8.84
CA ARG A 49 -5.75 -21.40 -7.94
C ARG A 49 -4.95 -22.35 -8.82
N PHE A 50 -3.62 -22.21 -8.77
CA PHE A 50 -2.67 -23.09 -9.45
C PHE A 50 -3.05 -24.55 -9.23
N VAL A 51 -3.51 -25.22 -10.29
CA VAL A 51 -3.68 -26.68 -10.33
C VAL A 51 -2.43 -27.20 -11.03
N PRO A 52 -1.56 -27.96 -10.35
CA PRO A 52 -0.37 -28.51 -10.97
C PRO A 52 -0.83 -29.51 -12.04
N ASP A 53 -0.70 -29.11 -13.30
CA ASP A 53 -0.90 -30.00 -14.43
C ASP A 53 0.41 -30.73 -14.70
N ASN A 54 0.47 -32.01 -14.31
CA ASN A 54 1.64 -32.86 -14.52
C ASN A 54 1.89 -33.19 -16.00
N SER A 55 1.05 -32.70 -16.93
CA SER A 55 1.24 -32.84 -18.37
C SER A 55 2.04 -31.70 -19.02
N GLN A 56 2.33 -30.62 -18.27
CA GLN A 56 3.19 -29.56 -18.77
C GLN A 56 4.64 -30.06 -18.76
N LEU A 57 5.24 -30.21 -19.96
CA LEU A 57 6.66 -30.51 -20.12
C LEU A 57 7.47 -29.58 -19.22
N SER A 58 8.09 -30.17 -18.19
CA SER A 58 8.99 -29.46 -17.29
C SER A 58 10.12 -28.85 -18.10
N LEU A 59 10.30 -27.54 -18.03
CA LEU A 59 11.49 -26.89 -18.57
C LEU A 59 12.71 -27.38 -17.79
N ASP A 60 13.53 -28.23 -18.41
CA ASP A 60 14.78 -28.70 -17.82
C ASP A 60 15.80 -27.56 -17.84
N LEU A 61 15.77 -26.74 -16.78
CA LEU A 61 16.71 -25.63 -16.56
C LEU A 61 18.00 -26.09 -15.86
N GLY A 62 18.31 -27.39 -15.83
CA GLY A 62 19.54 -27.92 -15.22
C GLY A 62 19.65 -27.66 -13.71
N VAL A 63 18.53 -27.37 -13.04
CA VAL A 63 18.48 -27.23 -11.57
C VAL A 63 18.12 -28.59 -11.00
N ALA A 64 19.06 -29.24 -10.32
CA ALA A 64 18.82 -30.49 -9.64
C ALA A 64 17.61 -30.37 -8.71
N PRO A 65 16.65 -31.31 -8.76
CA PRO A 65 15.49 -31.28 -7.88
C PRO A 65 15.96 -31.40 -6.44
N ILE A 66 15.66 -30.39 -5.62
CA ILE A 66 15.86 -30.46 -4.18
C ILE A 66 14.83 -31.47 -3.66
N GLU A 67 15.28 -32.70 -3.37
CA GLU A 67 14.51 -33.66 -2.60
C GLU A 67 14.15 -33.03 -1.25
N ARG A 68 12.91 -32.55 -1.12
CA ARG A 68 12.34 -32.24 0.19
C ARG A 68 12.10 -33.57 0.90
N LYS A 69 13.13 -34.08 1.56
CA LYS A 69 12.97 -35.10 2.59
C LYS A 69 12.00 -34.55 3.62
N ALA A 70 10.84 -35.17 3.73
CA ALA A 70 9.92 -34.94 4.83
C ALA A 70 10.61 -35.43 6.11
N THR A 71 11.36 -34.54 6.76
CA THR A 71 11.90 -34.78 8.10
C THR A 71 10.73 -34.70 9.07
N SER A 72 10.21 -35.85 9.49
CA SER A 72 9.35 -35.94 10.67
C SER A 72 10.20 -35.62 11.90
N LEU A 73 10.19 -34.36 12.31
CA LEU A 73 10.72 -33.95 13.61
C LEU A 73 9.72 -34.36 14.70
N PRO A 74 10.15 -35.01 15.79
CA PRO A 74 9.28 -35.25 16.93
C PRO A 74 8.89 -33.89 17.54
N VAL A 75 7.58 -33.65 17.70
CA VAL A 75 7.05 -32.44 18.33
C VAL A 75 7.42 -32.48 19.81
N ALA A 76 8.43 -31.69 20.20
CA ALA A 76 8.76 -31.46 21.60
C ALA A 76 7.56 -30.79 22.28
N ALA A 77 7.19 -31.33 23.44
CA ALA A 77 6.14 -30.82 24.30
C ALA A 77 6.24 -29.29 24.46
N HIS A 78 5.12 -28.60 24.24
CA HIS A 78 5.03 -27.15 24.34
C HIS A 78 5.54 -26.66 25.70
N THR A 79 6.73 -26.09 25.73
CA THR A 79 7.18 -25.29 26.86
C THR A 79 6.46 -23.95 26.75
N ARG A 80 5.54 -23.69 27.69
CA ARG A 80 4.87 -22.39 27.78
C ARG A 80 5.91 -21.36 28.24
N THR A 81 6.54 -20.70 27.27
CA THR A 81 7.34 -19.51 27.55
C THR A 81 6.41 -18.48 28.19
N LYS A 82 6.69 -18.11 29.45
CA LYS A 82 6.05 -16.94 30.07
C LYS A 82 6.27 -15.78 29.09
N LYS A 83 5.17 -15.21 28.57
CA LYS A 83 5.23 -13.95 27.82
C LYS A 83 6.03 -12.98 28.68
N GLN A 84 7.20 -12.57 28.19
CA GLN A 84 7.88 -11.42 28.74
C GLN A 84 6.88 -10.26 28.75
N PRO A 85 6.92 -9.39 29.77
CA PRO A 85 6.06 -8.21 29.77
C PRO A 85 6.28 -7.50 28.43
N VAL A 86 5.20 -7.32 27.68
CA VAL A 86 5.23 -6.60 26.41
C VAL A 86 5.81 -5.23 26.74
N GLU A 87 6.97 -4.89 26.14
CA GLU A 87 7.50 -3.54 26.22
C GLU A 87 6.35 -2.59 25.89
N GLY A 88 6.12 -1.59 26.75
CA GLY A 88 4.93 -0.75 26.66
C GLY A 88 4.76 -0.20 25.25
N HIS A 89 3.52 0.12 24.86
CA HIS A 89 3.15 0.79 23.61
C HIS A 89 3.71 2.24 23.49
N GLY A 90 4.84 2.50 24.15
CA GLY A 90 5.57 3.74 24.09
C GLY A 90 6.30 3.89 22.76
N ARG A 91 6.73 5.12 22.52
CA ARG A 91 7.61 5.46 21.40
C ARG A 91 8.84 4.55 21.46
N GLY A 92 9.13 3.85 20.36
CA GLY A 92 10.40 3.14 20.22
C GLY A 92 11.59 4.07 20.46
N PRO A 93 12.78 3.56 20.78
CA PRO A 93 13.94 4.41 21.03
C PRO A 93 14.23 5.31 19.82
N MET A 94 14.72 6.53 20.08
CA MET A 94 15.13 7.45 19.02
C MET A 94 16.26 6.80 18.20
N PRO A 95 16.11 6.65 16.88
CA PRO A 95 17.18 6.09 16.07
C PRO A 95 18.41 7.00 16.08
N THR A 96 19.60 6.42 16.20
CA THR A 96 20.86 7.19 16.28
C THR A 96 21.57 7.28 14.92
N HIS A 97 21.18 6.47 13.95
CA HIS A 97 21.82 6.38 12.63
C HIS A 97 21.37 7.46 11.65
N LEU A 98 20.26 8.15 11.91
CA LEU A 98 19.77 9.25 11.08
C LEU A 98 20.42 10.57 11.48
N PRO A 99 20.57 11.53 10.55
CA PRO A 99 21.02 12.87 10.88
C PRO A 99 20.06 13.54 11.87
N ILE A 100 20.61 14.13 12.93
CA ILE A 100 19.83 14.78 14.00
C ILE A 100 19.97 16.30 13.85
N ILE A 101 18.85 17.00 13.80
CA ILE A 101 18.77 18.46 13.84
C ILE A 101 18.22 18.88 15.20
N ASP A 102 19.07 19.52 15.98
CA ASP A 102 18.73 20.02 17.30
C ASP A 102 18.09 21.40 17.22
N VAL A 103 16.94 21.55 17.87
CA VAL A 103 16.21 22.80 18.04
C VAL A 103 16.09 23.06 19.54
N VAL A 104 16.89 24.00 20.04
CA VAL A 104 16.81 24.44 21.44
C VAL A 104 15.69 25.46 21.56
N ILE A 105 14.74 25.19 22.46
CA ILE A 105 13.63 26.11 22.74
C ILE A 105 13.80 26.65 24.14
N GLU A 106 14.14 27.94 24.21
CA GLU A 106 14.21 28.68 25.46
C GLU A 106 12.81 29.19 25.86
N PRO A 107 12.51 29.34 27.16
CA PRO A 107 11.27 29.94 27.61
C PRO A 107 11.19 31.42 27.20
N GLU A 108 9.97 31.92 26.96
CA GLU A 108 9.72 33.31 26.53
C GLU A 108 10.03 34.35 27.62
N HIS A 109 10.17 33.94 28.87
CA HIS A 109 10.51 34.82 29.99
C HIS A 109 12.00 35.09 30.08
N ASP A 110 12.38 36.29 30.55
CA ASP A 110 13.78 36.63 30.80
C ASP A 110 14.35 35.74 31.92
N VAL A 111 15.16 34.76 31.52
CA VAL A 111 15.82 33.76 32.38
C VAL A 111 17.17 34.23 32.90
N SER A 112 17.50 35.51 32.75
CA SER A 112 18.72 36.11 33.31
C SER A 112 18.79 35.93 34.83
N GLY A 113 19.67 35.02 35.28
CA GLY A 113 19.87 34.69 36.71
C GLY A 113 19.21 33.39 37.18
N TRP A 114 18.53 32.64 36.30
CA TRP A 114 17.87 31.38 36.65
C TRP A 114 18.81 30.19 36.49
N LYS A 115 18.69 29.18 37.36
CA LYS A 115 19.53 27.97 37.31
C LYS A 115 18.90 26.91 36.42
N ARG A 116 19.66 26.39 35.46
CA ARG A 116 19.26 25.23 34.64
C ARG A 116 19.35 23.95 35.48
N ILE A 117 18.22 23.27 35.67
CA ILE A 117 18.13 22.03 36.47
C ILE A 117 18.19 20.78 35.59
N GLY A 118 17.72 20.87 34.35
CA GLY A 118 17.73 19.74 33.42
C GLY A 118 17.25 20.14 32.04
N GLN A 119 16.92 19.14 31.22
CA GLN A 119 16.32 19.33 29.91
C GLN A 119 15.27 18.27 29.64
N ASP A 120 14.23 18.65 28.92
CA ASP A 120 13.24 17.74 28.37
C ASP A 120 13.53 17.57 26.88
N GLU A 121 13.62 16.32 26.41
CA GLU A 121 13.95 15.99 25.03
C GLU A 121 12.75 15.36 24.35
N SER A 122 12.35 15.92 23.21
CA SER A 122 11.27 15.40 22.38
C SER A 122 11.75 15.34 20.94
N TRP A 123 11.45 14.26 20.23
CA TRP A 123 11.92 14.08 18.85
C TRP A 123 10.77 13.71 17.91
N GLU A 124 10.99 13.91 16.61
CA GLU A 124 10.10 13.52 15.51
C GLU A 124 10.91 13.25 14.25
N TYR A 125 10.36 12.41 13.37
CA TYR A 125 10.88 12.16 12.04
C TYR A 125 10.43 13.25 11.08
N ASP A 126 11.34 13.82 10.32
CA ASP A 126 11.02 14.83 9.32
C ASP A 126 11.76 14.52 8.02
N CYS A 127 11.25 15.07 6.91
CA CYS A 127 11.76 14.80 5.58
C CYS A 127 12.10 16.11 4.87
N LYS A 128 13.28 16.16 4.29
CA LYS A 128 13.64 17.08 3.21
C LYS A 128 13.67 16.27 1.91
N PRO A 129 13.52 16.91 0.74
CA PRO A 129 13.66 16.20 -0.53
C PRO A 129 14.91 15.31 -0.51
N GLN A 130 14.72 14.00 -0.72
CA GLN A 130 15.77 12.97 -0.75
C GLN A 130 16.49 12.66 0.58
N SER A 131 16.07 13.20 1.72
CA SER A 131 16.73 12.93 3.00
C SER A 131 15.77 12.96 4.19
N MET A 132 15.76 11.86 4.94
CA MET A 132 15.06 11.75 6.21
C MET A 132 16.01 12.11 7.37
N PHE A 133 15.51 12.88 8.32
CA PHE A 133 16.27 13.29 9.51
C PHE A 133 15.38 13.27 10.75
N ILE A 134 16.01 13.30 11.91
CA ILE A 134 15.32 13.41 13.19
C ILE A 134 15.42 14.86 13.65
N ARG A 135 14.28 15.48 13.92
CA ARG A 135 14.22 16.79 14.56
C ARG A 135 14.07 16.59 16.05
N ARG A 136 15.08 17.00 16.83
CA ARG A 136 15.10 16.89 18.29
C ARG A 136 14.91 18.26 18.91
N TYR A 137 13.84 18.41 19.67
CA TYR A 137 13.55 19.57 20.49
C TYR A 137 14.16 19.39 21.87
N ILE A 138 15.06 20.29 22.23
CA ILE A 138 15.71 20.34 23.54
C ILE A 138 15.10 21.52 24.29
N ARG A 139 14.41 21.25 25.39
CA ARG A 139 13.73 22.27 26.20
C ARG A 139 14.38 22.33 27.58
N PRO A 140 15.31 23.26 27.83
CA PRO A 140 15.93 23.40 29.13
C PRO A 140 14.90 23.77 30.21
N LYS A 141 15.06 23.19 31.40
CA LYS A 141 14.24 23.46 32.58
C LYS A 141 14.97 24.45 33.48
N TYR A 142 14.34 25.57 33.79
CA TYR A 142 14.89 26.62 34.65
C TYR A 142 14.12 26.69 35.97
N VAL A 143 14.85 27.05 37.02
CA VAL A 143 14.29 27.40 38.33
C VAL A 143 14.91 28.69 38.80
N ARG A 144 14.08 29.54 39.41
CA ARG A 144 14.51 30.81 39.99
C ARG A 144 15.22 30.55 41.32
N PRO A 145 16.50 30.91 41.49
CA PRO A 145 17.17 30.79 42.77
C PRO A 145 16.57 31.79 43.77
N GLY A 146 15.98 31.29 44.86
CA GLY A 146 15.46 32.10 45.96
C GLY A 146 13.94 32.08 46.17
N ASP A 147 13.16 31.53 45.23
CA ASP A 147 11.72 31.29 45.38
C ASP A 147 11.47 29.78 45.24
N GLU A 148 11.22 29.06 46.35
CA GLU A 148 10.84 27.64 46.30
C GLU A 148 9.44 27.42 45.71
N ASP A 149 8.59 28.46 45.72
CA ASP A 149 7.24 28.46 45.13
C ASP A 149 7.22 28.83 43.63
N ALA A 150 8.33 29.35 43.08
CA ALA A 150 8.44 29.60 41.66
C ALA A 150 8.67 28.28 40.93
N GLY A 151 7.58 27.64 40.49
CA GLY A 151 7.59 26.37 39.78
C GLY A 151 8.54 26.32 38.57
N VAL A 152 8.82 25.10 38.09
CA VAL A 152 9.76 24.87 36.98
C VAL A 152 9.25 25.52 35.69
N VAL A 153 10.04 26.42 35.11
CA VAL A 153 9.73 27.06 33.81
C VAL A 153 10.45 26.34 32.69
N ILE A 154 9.69 26.02 31.64
CA ILE A 154 10.14 25.27 30.46
C ILE A 154 9.53 25.95 29.23
N GLY A 155 10.28 25.99 28.12
CA GLY A 155 9.74 26.43 26.84
C GLY A 155 8.57 25.56 26.37
N ASN A 156 7.59 26.18 25.72
CA ASN A 156 6.48 25.45 25.12
C ASN A 156 6.95 24.69 23.89
N LEU A 157 6.46 23.45 23.72
CA LEU A 157 6.74 22.68 22.52
C LEU A 157 5.97 23.31 21.35
N PRO A 158 6.58 23.49 20.16
CA PRO A 158 5.87 24.00 19.01
C PRO A 158 4.70 23.10 18.66
N ALA A 159 3.66 23.70 18.07
CA ALA A 159 2.52 22.96 17.57
C ALA A 159 2.98 21.94 16.52
N ARG A 160 2.47 20.71 16.65
CA ARG A 160 2.75 19.61 15.73
C ARG A 160 1.52 19.30 14.89
N PRO A 161 1.69 18.81 13.64
CA PRO A 161 0.55 18.39 12.83
C PRO A 161 -0.28 17.27 13.49
N VAL A 162 0.35 16.41 14.27
CA VAL A 162 -0.32 15.34 15.03
C VAL A 162 0.08 15.45 16.49
N GLU A 163 -0.91 15.67 17.36
CA GLU A 163 -0.66 15.73 18.79
C GLU A 163 -0.10 14.38 19.29
N LYS A 164 0.99 14.43 20.06
CA LYS A 164 1.72 13.26 20.55
C LYS A 164 2.30 12.34 19.45
N GLY A 165 2.16 12.71 18.17
CA GLY A 165 2.77 12.03 17.04
C GLY A 165 4.29 12.21 16.98
N ASN A 166 4.94 11.33 16.22
CA ASN A 166 6.38 11.35 15.93
C ASN A 166 6.67 11.67 14.45
N MET A 167 5.68 12.10 13.68
CA MET A 167 5.84 12.52 12.30
C MET A 167 5.76 14.04 12.22
N GLY A 168 6.85 14.65 11.75
CA GLY A 168 6.95 16.06 11.46
C GLY A 168 6.21 16.44 10.17
N PRO A 169 6.08 17.75 9.90
CA PRO A 169 5.31 18.26 8.77
C PRO A 169 5.90 17.85 7.40
N GLY A 170 7.23 17.82 7.26
CA GLY A 170 7.87 17.45 5.99
C GLY A 170 7.68 15.97 5.67
N LEU A 171 7.72 15.09 6.66
CA LEU A 171 7.41 13.67 6.45
C LEU A 171 5.93 13.45 6.08
N LEU A 172 4.99 14.14 6.73
CA LEU A 172 3.57 14.06 6.37
C LEU A 172 3.31 14.55 4.95
N ALA A 173 3.94 15.65 4.56
CA ALA A 173 3.86 16.17 3.20
C ALA A 173 4.42 15.16 2.18
N ASP A 174 5.61 14.59 2.44
CA ASP A 174 6.25 13.59 1.56
C ASP A 174 5.35 12.37 1.36
N ILE A 175 4.77 11.83 2.44
CA ILE A 175 3.88 10.65 2.38
C ILE A 175 2.66 10.91 1.47
N VAL A 176 2.00 12.06 1.64
CA VAL A 176 0.79 12.42 0.90
C VAL A 176 1.12 12.73 -0.56
N VAL A 177 2.20 13.47 -0.82
CA VAL A 177 2.66 13.78 -2.18
C VAL A 177 3.07 12.50 -2.91
N ASP A 178 3.87 11.64 -2.28
CA ASP A 178 4.25 10.35 -2.87
C ASP A 178 3.02 9.50 -3.18
N LYS A 179 1.99 9.52 -2.33
CA LYS A 179 0.78 8.73 -2.52
C LYS A 179 -0.11 9.25 -3.65
N TYR A 180 -0.40 10.54 -3.65
CA TYR A 180 -1.43 11.11 -4.52
C TYR A 180 -0.88 11.78 -5.78
N VAL A 181 0.33 12.35 -5.74
CA VAL A 181 0.98 13.00 -6.89
C VAL A 181 1.84 12.00 -7.66
N TYR A 182 2.65 11.21 -6.96
CA TYR A 182 3.56 10.23 -7.58
C TYR A 182 3.02 8.80 -7.60
N HIS A 183 1.75 8.60 -7.21
CA HIS A 183 1.05 7.31 -7.25
C HIS A 183 1.82 6.15 -6.61
N THR A 184 2.58 6.42 -5.54
CA THR A 184 3.36 5.42 -4.80
C THR A 184 2.51 4.88 -3.65
N PRO A 185 2.07 3.60 -3.70
CA PRO A 185 1.24 3.02 -2.65
C PRO A 185 1.96 3.03 -1.28
N LEU A 186 1.19 3.09 -0.19
CA LEU A 186 1.74 3.18 1.16
C LEU A 186 2.67 2.01 1.51
N ASP A 187 2.38 0.79 1.06
CA ASP A 187 3.29 -0.35 1.28
C ASP A 187 4.64 -0.15 0.58
N ARG A 188 4.64 0.45 -0.62
CA ARG A 188 5.88 0.76 -1.34
C ARG A 188 6.68 1.86 -0.64
N GLN A 189 6.00 2.89 -0.14
CA GLN A 189 6.65 3.92 0.68
C GLN A 189 7.23 3.32 1.97
N ARG A 190 6.48 2.44 2.64
CA ARG A 190 6.93 1.71 3.83
C ARG A 190 8.23 0.96 3.57
N ARG A 191 8.30 0.20 2.47
CA ARG A 191 9.52 -0.52 2.04
C ARG A 191 10.66 0.44 1.65
N LYS A 192 10.36 1.58 1.02
CA LYS A 192 11.34 2.64 0.72
C LYS A 192 11.98 3.14 2.02
N TYR A 193 11.18 3.44 3.05
CA TYR A 193 11.70 3.90 4.35
C TYR A 193 12.56 2.85 5.06
N GLU A 194 12.13 1.59 5.02
CA GLU A 194 12.88 0.47 5.60
C GLU A 194 14.22 0.25 4.87
N ALA A 195 14.21 0.23 3.53
CA ALA A 195 15.41 -0.04 2.74
C ALA A 195 16.42 1.12 2.73
N GLN A 196 15.95 2.37 2.64
CA GLN A 196 16.82 3.54 2.51
C GLN A 196 17.26 4.11 3.85
N TYR A 197 16.37 4.10 4.83
CA TYR A 197 16.58 4.80 6.11
C TYR A 197 16.59 3.86 7.31
N GLN A 198 16.42 2.55 7.12
CA GLN A 198 16.37 1.56 8.21
C GLN A 198 15.29 1.93 9.25
N VAL A 199 14.20 2.56 8.79
CA VAL A 199 13.04 2.91 9.63
C VAL A 199 11.84 2.07 9.22
N THR A 200 11.36 1.26 10.16
CA THR A 200 10.16 0.44 9.96
C THR A 200 8.94 1.18 10.50
N PHE A 201 8.03 1.54 9.60
CA PHE A 201 6.69 2.01 9.97
C PHE A 201 5.68 0.88 9.89
N ALA A 202 4.74 0.85 10.85
CA ALA A 202 3.55 0.03 10.70
C ALA A 202 2.64 0.60 9.60
N GLU A 203 1.93 -0.25 8.87
CA GLU A 203 1.00 0.18 7.81
C GLU A 203 -0.09 1.11 8.37
N SER A 204 -0.63 0.79 9.55
CA SER A 204 -1.63 1.61 10.24
C SER A 204 -1.12 3.03 10.49
N VAL A 205 0.15 3.19 10.86
CA VAL A 205 0.76 4.49 11.15
C VAL A 205 0.82 5.35 9.89
N LEU A 206 1.14 4.78 8.72
CA LEU A 206 1.11 5.51 7.45
C LEU A 206 -0.32 5.84 7.00
N CYS A 207 -1.29 4.95 7.25
CA CYS A 207 -2.70 5.23 7.00
C CYS A 207 -3.22 6.39 7.87
N ASP A 208 -2.87 6.38 9.15
CA ASP A 208 -3.22 7.45 10.09
C ASP A 208 -2.51 8.76 9.72
N ALA A 209 -1.27 8.70 9.23
CA ALA A 209 -0.55 9.86 8.70
C ALA A 209 -1.31 10.55 7.56
N VAL A 210 -1.82 9.77 6.60
CA VAL A 210 -2.66 10.29 5.50
C VAL A 210 -3.97 10.88 6.04
N ARG A 211 -4.63 10.22 6.99
CA ARG A 211 -5.86 10.76 7.61
C ARG A 211 -5.61 12.10 8.31
N ASN A 212 -4.52 12.19 9.07
CA ASN A 212 -4.16 13.42 9.77
C ASN A 212 -3.78 14.54 8.81
N ALA A 213 -3.12 14.24 7.70
CA ALA A 213 -2.85 15.24 6.68
C ALA A 213 -4.13 15.73 6.00
N ALA A 214 -5.12 14.87 5.80
CA ALA A 214 -6.42 15.27 5.24
C ALA A 214 -7.10 16.36 6.10
N PHE A 215 -7.05 16.24 7.43
CA PHE A 215 -7.57 17.26 8.36
C PHE A 215 -6.98 18.66 8.10
N TRP A 216 -5.67 18.74 7.80
CA TRP A 216 -5.01 20.02 7.53
C TRP A 216 -5.27 20.56 6.12
N ILE A 217 -5.55 19.68 5.15
CA ILE A 217 -5.80 20.05 3.75
C ILE A 217 -7.28 20.41 3.53
N GLU A 218 -8.19 19.86 4.33
CA GLU A 218 -9.65 20.07 4.21
C GLU A 218 -10.07 21.55 4.17
N PRO A 219 -9.54 22.48 4.99
CA PRO A 219 -9.91 23.89 4.89
C PRO A 219 -9.54 24.51 3.53
N ILE A 220 -8.39 24.11 2.97
CA ILE A 220 -7.94 24.57 1.64
C ILE A 220 -8.86 24.00 0.57
N TYR A 221 -9.21 22.71 0.67
CA TYR A 221 -10.16 22.06 -0.21
C TYR A 221 -11.53 22.77 -0.21
N ASN A 222 -12.05 23.13 0.96
CA ASN A 222 -13.36 23.79 1.07
C ASN A 222 -13.36 25.15 0.36
N VAL A 223 -12.31 25.96 0.53
CA VAL A 223 -12.17 27.25 -0.17
C VAL A 223 -12.07 27.04 -1.69
N LEU A 224 -11.29 26.05 -2.14
CA LEU A 224 -11.19 25.74 -3.57
C LEU A 224 -12.53 25.28 -4.16
N ALA A 225 -13.31 24.50 -3.40
CA ALA A 225 -14.64 24.08 -3.83
C ALA A 225 -15.62 25.26 -3.93
N GLU A 226 -15.60 26.19 -2.96
CA GLU A 226 -16.41 27.42 -3.02
C GLU A 226 -16.04 28.30 -4.21
N ASP A 227 -14.75 28.44 -4.52
CA ASP A 227 -14.29 29.23 -5.66
C ASP A 227 -14.61 28.55 -6.99
N LEU A 228 -14.51 27.22 -7.06
CA LEU A 228 -14.90 26.45 -8.23
C LEU A 228 -16.39 26.65 -8.56
N LEU A 229 -17.27 26.70 -7.55
CA LEU A 229 -18.71 26.94 -7.76
C LEU A 229 -19.03 28.34 -8.32
N LYS A 230 -18.11 29.31 -8.22
CA LYS A 230 -18.27 30.66 -8.79
C LYS A 230 -17.82 30.74 -10.25
N ALA A 231 -17.21 29.69 -10.79
CA ALA A 231 -16.70 29.68 -12.15
C ALA A 231 -17.84 29.75 -13.18
N ALA A 232 -17.61 30.50 -14.27
CA ALA A 232 -18.60 30.64 -15.35
C ALA A 232 -18.72 29.37 -16.23
N TYR A 233 -17.69 28.53 -16.22
CA TYR A 233 -17.62 27.29 -16.99
C TYR A 233 -16.92 26.21 -16.17
N LEU A 234 -17.56 25.04 -16.08
CA LEU A 234 -17.06 23.89 -15.34
C LEU A 234 -17.09 22.64 -16.21
N GLN A 235 -16.03 21.86 -16.11
CA GLN A 235 -15.95 20.51 -16.65
C GLN A 235 -16.15 19.53 -15.49
N ALA A 236 -17.00 18.54 -15.68
CA ALA A 236 -17.26 17.50 -14.70
C ALA A 236 -17.14 16.14 -15.40
N ASP A 237 -16.42 15.20 -14.77
CA ASP A 237 -16.33 13.82 -15.21
C ASP A 237 -16.49 12.89 -14.01
N GLU A 238 -17.10 11.72 -14.24
CA GLU A 238 -17.41 10.75 -13.21
C GLU A 238 -16.65 9.44 -13.45
N THR A 239 -16.08 8.88 -12.39
CA THR A 239 -15.45 7.55 -12.42
C THR A 239 -16.02 6.69 -11.32
N SER A 240 -16.67 5.59 -11.71
CA SER A 240 -17.20 4.62 -10.75
C SER A 240 -16.09 3.77 -10.14
N ILE A 241 -16.18 3.49 -8.84
CA ILE A 241 -15.24 2.64 -8.11
C ILE A 241 -15.99 1.69 -7.17
N LYS A 242 -15.43 0.49 -6.96
CA LYS A 242 -15.94 -0.44 -5.95
C LYS A 242 -15.27 -0.18 -4.61
N VAL A 243 -16.06 0.17 -3.59
CA VAL A 243 -15.58 0.53 -2.25
C VAL A 243 -16.12 -0.45 -1.22
N LEU A 244 -15.25 -0.87 -0.30
CA LEU A 244 -15.66 -1.64 0.86
C LEU A 244 -16.19 -0.68 1.93
N TRP A 245 -17.42 -0.92 2.39
CA TRP A 245 -18.07 -0.08 3.40
C TRP A 245 -18.31 -0.87 4.68
N HIS A 246 -18.07 -0.22 5.82
CA HIS A 246 -18.12 -0.88 7.13
C HIS A 246 -19.51 -1.40 7.50
N GLU A 247 -20.58 -0.76 6.99
CA GLU A 247 -21.97 -1.16 7.24
C GLU A 247 -22.41 -2.37 6.40
N LEU A 248 -21.79 -2.61 5.23
CA LEU A 248 -22.09 -3.76 4.37
C LEU A 248 -20.92 -4.74 4.31
N LYS A 249 -20.90 -5.67 5.26
CA LYS A 249 -19.91 -6.73 5.31
C LYS A 249 -20.04 -7.66 4.09
N GLY A 250 -18.92 -7.84 3.38
CA GLY A 250 -18.79 -8.82 2.30
C GLY A 250 -19.37 -8.40 0.94
N LYS A 251 -19.90 -7.17 0.81
CA LYS A 251 -20.33 -6.59 -0.47
C LYS A 251 -19.59 -5.28 -0.72
N ALA A 252 -19.24 -5.02 -1.98
CA ALA A 252 -18.68 -3.74 -2.39
C ALA A 252 -19.81 -2.82 -2.89
N HIS A 253 -19.81 -1.58 -2.40
CA HIS A 253 -20.68 -0.52 -2.93
C HIS A 253 -20.06 0.10 -4.17
N THR A 254 -20.91 0.63 -5.05
CA THR A 254 -20.46 1.51 -6.12
C THR A 254 -20.38 2.91 -5.54
N GLY A 255 -19.16 3.43 -5.39
CA GLY A 255 -18.92 4.84 -5.15
C GLY A 255 -18.62 5.55 -6.47
N TRP A 256 -18.79 6.87 -6.47
CA TRP A 256 -18.54 7.73 -7.62
C TRP A 256 -17.49 8.77 -7.22
N TYR A 257 -16.39 8.81 -7.95
CA TYR A 257 -15.43 9.90 -7.89
C TYR A 257 -15.77 10.90 -8.99
N TRP A 258 -16.12 12.11 -8.59
CA TRP A 258 -16.36 13.24 -9.47
C TRP A 258 -15.10 14.11 -9.53
N GLY A 259 -14.62 14.37 -10.74
CA GLY A 259 -13.59 15.37 -11.00
C GLY A 259 -14.22 16.63 -11.57
N TYR A 260 -14.20 17.72 -10.81
CA TYR A 260 -14.61 19.04 -11.28
C TYR A 260 -13.39 19.87 -11.64
N HIS A 261 -13.41 20.50 -12.80
CA HIS A 261 -12.32 21.30 -13.33
C HIS A 261 -12.82 22.62 -13.90
N ASP A 262 -12.30 23.73 -13.37
CA ASP A 262 -12.40 25.05 -13.98
C ASP A 262 -11.12 25.31 -14.79
N PRO A 263 -11.16 25.26 -16.13
CA PRO A 263 -9.98 25.48 -16.96
C PRO A 263 -9.50 26.95 -16.96
N ILE A 264 -10.36 27.91 -16.60
CA ILE A 264 -10.02 29.34 -16.58
C ILE A 264 -9.31 29.67 -15.27
N GLY A 265 -9.92 29.30 -14.14
CA GLY A 265 -9.33 29.46 -12.80
C GLY A 265 -8.21 28.46 -12.51
N LYS A 266 -8.05 27.40 -13.32
CA LYS A 266 -7.12 26.28 -13.12
C LYS A 266 -7.33 25.59 -11.77
N ILE A 267 -8.59 25.47 -11.36
CA ILE A 267 -8.99 24.82 -10.11
C ILE A 267 -9.47 23.40 -10.45
N VAL A 268 -8.97 22.41 -9.72
CA VAL A 268 -9.42 21.01 -9.80
C VAL A 268 -9.87 20.58 -8.41
N VAL A 269 -11.09 20.07 -8.30
CA VAL A 269 -11.67 19.56 -7.06
C VAL A 269 -12.21 18.15 -7.30
N PHE A 270 -11.88 17.23 -6.40
CA PHE A 270 -12.40 15.87 -6.43
C PHE A 270 -13.45 15.69 -5.34
N ASP A 271 -14.62 15.20 -5.70
CA ASP A 271 -15.70 14.86 -4.77
C ASP A 271 -15.98 13.36 -4.82
N PHE A 272 -16.20 12.76 -3.66
CA PHE A 272 -16.49 11.34 -3.54
C PHE A 272 -17.89 11.14 -2.95
N GLN A 273 -18.76 10.49 -3.72
CA GLN A 273 -20.14 10.24 -3.32
C GLN A 273 -20.41 8.74 -3.23
N MET A 274 -21.03 8.32 -2.13
CA MET A 274 -21.60 6.99 -1.98
C MET A 274 -23.10 7.06 -2.26
N THR A 275 -23.58 6.23 -3.19
CA THR A 275 -25.00 5.98 -3.46
C THR A 275 -25.45 4.65 -2.86
#